data_AF-A0A973P5J9-F1
#
_entry.id   AF-A0A973P5J9-F1
#
_cell.length_a   1.000
_cell.length_b   1.000
_cell.length_c   1.000
_cell.angle_alpha   90.00
_cell.angle_beta   90.00
_cell.angle_gamma   90.00
#
_symmetry.space_group_name_H-M   'P 1'
#
loop_
_entity.id
_entity.type
_entity.pdbx_description
1 polymer ?
#
loop_
_entity_poly.entity_id
_entity_poly.type
_entity_poly.pdbx_seq_one_letter_code
_entity_poly.pdbx_strand_id
1 'polypeptide(L)'
;RADPAVRARYVEAFDGELAPLRGTSGEALVGEMEAAGDAWRLAGLAPRLAGRPVLLIGTGNDQVTPHRVHHDPVVAAYLDRRVELRHHLFPTDHALSDHRVALARTVLGFLRKVLP
;
A
#
# COMPACT_ATOMS: atom_id res chain seq x y z
N ARG A 1 6.86 -18.32 -2.09
CA ARG A 1 6.23 -18.85 -3.33
C ARG A 1 4.77 -18.41 -3.29
N ALA A 2 4.24 -17.78 -4.34
CA ALA A 2 2.86 -17.30 -4.34
C ALA A 2 1.89 -18.49 -4.15
N ASP A 3 0.92 -18.32 -3.27
CA ASP A 3 -0.17 -19.27 -3.08
C ASP A 3 -1.01 -19.29 -4.38
N PRO A 4 -1.17 -20.45 -5.06
CA PRO A 4 -1.95 -20.55 -6.29
C PRO A 4 -3.37 -19.98 -6.18
N ALA A 5 -4.02 -20.10 -5.01
CA ALA A 5 -5.35 -19.56 -4.80
C ALA A 5 -5.36 -18.03 -4.73
N VAL A 6 -4.32 -17.44 -4.12
CA VAL A 6 -4.13 -15.98 -4.10
C VAL A 6 -3.83 -15.47 -5.51
N ARG A 7 -2.97 -16.17 -6.25
CA ARG A 7 -2.64 -15.84 -7.63
C ARG A 7 -3.89 -15.82 -8.52
N ALA A 8 -4.73 -16.86 -8.44
CA ALA A 8 -5.97 -16.94 -9.22
C ALA A 8 -6.93 -15.78 -8.92
N ARG A 9 -7.07 -15.39 -7.65
CA ARG A 9 -7.90 -14.22 -7.26
C ARG A 9 -7.41 -12.92 -7.88
N TYR A 10 -6.10 -12.69 -7.92
CA TYR A 10 -5.55 -11.48 -8.56
C TYR A 10 -5.73 -11.49 -10.07
N VAL A 11 -5.59 -12.66 -10.72
CA VAL A 11 -5.86 -12.78 -12.17
C VAL A 11 -7.31 -12.43 -12.47
N GLU A 12 -8.26 -13.04 -11.75
CA GLU A 12 -9.69 -12.76 -11.91
C GLU A 12 -10.03 -11.29 -11.65
N ALA A 13 -9.49 -10.70 -10.59
CA ALA A 13 -9.71 -9.30 -10.26
C ALA A 13 -9.20 -8.38 -11.38
N PHE A 14 -7.97 -8.60 -11.87
CA PHE A 14 -7.45 -7.79 -12.95
C PHE A 14 -8.25 -7.97 -14.23
N ASP A 15 -8.57 -9.20 -14.65
CA ASP A 15 -9.36 -9.42 -15.87
C ASP A 15 -10.68 -8.63 -15.88
N GLY A 16 -11.31 -8.46 -14.71
CA GLY A 16 -12.51 -7.63 -14.53
C GLY A 16 -12.30 -6.12 -14.75
N GLU A 17 -11.05 -5.63 -14.70
CA GLU A 17 -10.67 -4.22 -14.75
C GLU A 17 -9.96 -3.82 -16.06
N LEU A 18 -9.68 -4.75 -16.98
CA LEU A 18 -8.89 -4.51 -18.19
C LEU A 18 -9.66 -3.96 -19.40
N ALA A 19 -10.96 -3.70 -19.29
CA ALA A 19 -11.78 -3.25 -20.41
C ALA A 19 -11.17 -2.09 -21.26
N PRO A 20 -10.50 -1.06 -20.69
CA PRO A 20 -9.88 0.00 -21.48
C PRO A 20 -8.46 -0.31 -22.01
N LEU A 21 -7.85 -1.42 -21.59
CA LEU A 21 -6.45 -1.75 -21.89
C LEU A 21 -6.32 -2.70 -23.08
N ARG A 22 -5.20 -2.58 -23.81
CA ARG A 22 -4.87 -3.43 -24.96
C ARG A 22 -3.48 -4.04 -24.73
N GLY A 23 -3.31 -5.29 -25.12
CA GLY A 23 -2.01 -5.97 -25.07
C GLY A 23 -1.62 -6.51 -23.70
N THR A 24 -2.57 -6.71 -22.80
CA THR A 24 -2.35 -7.35 -21.50
C THR A 24 -3.54 -8.25 -21.12
N SER A 25 -3.36 -9.06 -20.08
CA SER A 25 -4.38 -9.90 -19.42
C SER A 25 -4.11 -9.92 -17.92
N GLY A 26 -5.05 -10.42 -17.11
CA GLY A 26 -4.86 -10.62 -15.69
C GLY A 26 -3.63 -11.50 -15.41
N GLU A 27 -3.42 -12.56 -16.19
CA GLU A 27 -2.22 -13.40 -16.07
C GLU A 27 -0.94 -12.66 -16.41
N ALA A 28 -0.96 -11.81 -17.45
CA ALA A 28 0.22 -11.05 -17.84
C ALA A 28 0.60 -10.07 -16.71
N LEU A 29 -0.37 -9.32 -16.18
CA LEU A 29 -0.13 -8.37 -15.08
C LEU A 29 0.31 -9.07 -13.78
N VAL A 30 -0.33 -10.17 -13.41
CA VAL A 30 0.12 -10.95 -12.24
C VAL A 30 1.51 -11.53 -12.46
N GLY A 31 1.81 -12.03 -13.66
CA GLY A 31 3.13 -12.51 -14.02
C GLY A 31 4.21 -11.43 -13.90
N GLU A 32 3.91 -10.21 -14.34
CA GLU A 32 4.79 -9.05 -14.16
C GLU A 32 5.01 -8.72 -12.69
N MET A 33 3.94 -8.69 -11.88
CA MET A 33 4.03 -8.46 -10.44
C MET A 33 4.87 -9.53 -9.73
N GLU A 34 4.73 -10.80 -10.10
CA GLU A 34 5.53 -11.88 -9.54
C GLU A 34 7.01 -11.76 -9.93
N ALA A 35 7.30 -11.41 -11.18
CA ALA A 35 8.66 -11.29 -11.70
C ALA A 35 9.41 -10.06 -11.15
N ALA A 36 8.72 -8.92 -11.00
CA ALA A 36 9.31 -7.66 -10.56
C ALA A 36 9.07 -7.36 -9.07
N GLY A 37 8.32 -8.20 -8.37
CA GLY A 37 7.79 -7.95 -7.04
C GLY A 37 8.84 -7.48 -6.04
N ASP A 38 10.01 -8.12 -5.99
CA ASP A 38 11.10 -7.74 -5.08
C ASP A 38 11.63 -6.33 -5.33
N ALA A 39 11.73 -5.92 -6.61
CA ALA A 39 12.16 -4.57 -6.98
C ALA A 39 11.09 -3.51 -6.69
N TRP A 40 9.80 -3.90 -6.67
CA TRP A 40 8.66 -2.99 -6.45
C TRP A 40 8.22 -2.89 -4.98
N ARG A 41 8.83 -3.63 -4.06
CA ARG A 41 8.43 -3.59 -2.63
C ARG A 41 8.69 -2.22 -2.01
N LEU A 42 7.64 -1.60 -1.49
CA LEU A 42 7.73 -0.32 -0.78
C LEU A 42 8.66 -0.35 0.44
N ALA A 43 8.81 -1.50 1.08
CA ALA A 43 9.77 -1.71 2.17
C ALA A 43 11.22 -1.42 1.75
N GLY A 44 11.58 -1.71 0.48
CA GLY A 44 12.91 -1.45 -0.08
C GLY A 44 13.24 0.04 -0.25
N LEU A 45 12.26 0.93 -0.12
CA LEU A 45 12.47 2.38 -0.19
C LEU A 45 13.01 2.97 1.12
N ALA A 46 12.98 2.23 2.24
CA ALA A 46 13.36 2.76 3.56
C ALA A 46 14.74 3.46 3.57
N PRO A 47 15.82 2.92 2.96
CA PRO A 47 17.12 3.60 2.93
C PRO A 47 17.08 4.93 2.17
N ARG A 48 16.24 5.06 1.15
CA ARG A 48 16.08 6.29 0.34
C ARG A 48 15.23 7.36 1.04
N LEU A 49 14.51 6.97 2.08
CA LEU A 49 13.64 7.84 2.88
C LEU A 49 14.21 8.13 4.27
N ALA A 50 15.44 7.69 4.57
CA ALA A 50 16.12 7.99 5.83
C ALA A 50 16.18 9.51 6.07
N GLY A 51 15.79 9.93 7.28
CA GLY A 51 15.72 11.35 7.67
C GLY A 51 14.61 12.17 6.98
N ARG A 52 13.74 11.54 6.18
CA ARG A 52 12.59 12.21 5.57
C ARG A 52 11.33 11.91 6.38
N PRO A 53 10.47 12.90 6.62
CA PRO A 53 9.18 12.66 7.24
C PRO A 53 8.28 11.89 6.27
N VAL A 54 7.70 10.79 6.76
CA VAL A 54 6.78 9.94 6.00
C VAL A 54 5.49 9.79 6.79
N LEU A 55 4.36 9.98 6.10
CA LEU A 55 3.04 9.61 6.61
C LEU A 55 2.55 8.37 5.86
N LEU A 56 2.30 7.28 6.60
CA LEU A 56 1.72 6.05 6.06
C LEU A 56 0.33 5.80 6.66
N ILE A 57 -0.69 5.62 5.82
CA ILE A 57 -2.07 5.42 6.27
C ILE A 57 -2.57 4.10 5.72
N GLY A 58 -3.03 3.24 6.62
CA GLY A 58 -3.72 2.00 6.32
C GLY A 58 -5.09 1.94 6.99
N THR A 59 -5.84 0.89 6.67
CA THR A 59 -7.21 0.66 7.12
C THR A 59 -7.38 -0.77 7.64
N GLY A 60 -8.16 -0.93 8.72
CA GLY A 60 -8.26 -2.16 9.49
C GLY A 60 -9.29 -3.16 8.94
N ASN A 61 -10.38 -2.67 8.34
CA ASN A 61 -11.46 -3.50 7.79
C ASN A 61 -11.38 -3.63 6.26
N ASP A 62 -10.22 -3.31 5.69
CA ASP A 62 -9.96 -3.35 4.27
C ASP A 62 -9.71 -4.78 3.77
N GLN A 63 -10.60 -5.23 2.88
CA GLN A 63 -10.52 -6.54 2.23
C GLN A 63 -9.84 -6.49 0.84
N VAL A 64 -9.59 -5.30 0.31
CA VAL A 64 -8.92 -5.08 -0.98
C VAL A 64 -7.41 -5.03 -0.77
N THR A 65 -6.95 -4.27 0.22
CA THR A 65 -5.54 -4.20 0.62
C THR A 65 -5.37 -4.45 2.13
N PRO A 66 -5.46 -5.72 2.59
CA PRO A 66 -5.33 -6.05 4.00
C PRO A 66 -4.04 -5.51 4.64
N HIS A 67 -4.16 -4.76 5.74
CA HIS A 67 -3.04 -4.07 6.37
C HIS A 67 -1.86 -4.99 6.75
N ARG A 68 -2.13 -6.23 7.17
CA ARG A 68 -1.09 -7.21 7.51
C ARG A 68 -0.17 -7.55 6.34
N VAL A 69 -0.66 -7.40 5.11
CA VAL A 69 0.09 -7.71 3.88
C VAL A 69 0.75 -6.45 3.33
N HIS A 70 0.04 -5.31 3.33
CA HIS A 70 0.47 -4.12 2.59
C HIS A 70 1.00 -2.97 3.46
N HIS A 71 0.62 -2.92 4.74
CA HIS A 71 0.96 -1.82 5.65
C HIS A 71 2.02 -2.23 6.67
N ASP A 72 1.77 -3.28 7.44
CA ASP A 72 2.63 -3.69 8.55
C ASP A 72 4.08 -3.98 8.12
N PRO A 73 4.34 -4.65 6.96
CA PRO A 73 5.72 -4.87 6.51
C PRO A 73 6.47 -3.57 6.16
N VAL A 74 5.75 -2.54 5.70
CA VAL A 74 6.35 -1.23 5.39
C VAL A 74 6.67 -0.48 6.69
N VAL A 75 5.75 -0.51 7.67
CA VAL A 75 5.98 0.06 9.00
C VAL A 75 7.23 -0.55 9.64
N ALA A 76 7.33 -1.88 9.67
CA ALA A 76 8.48 -2.58 10.24
C ALA A 76 9.79 -2.16 9.57
N ALA A 77 9.84 -2.18 8.22
CA ALA A 77 11.04 -1.80 7.48
C ALA A 77 11.48 -0.35 7.70
N TYR A 78 10.55 0.56 7.97
CA TYR A 78 10.82 1.99 8.10
C TYR A 78 11.23 2.35 9.53
N LEU A 79 10.63 1.70 10.54
CA LEU A 79 11.05 1.83 11.94
C LEU A 79 12.51 1.39 12.13
N ASP A 80 12.95 0.37 11.40
CA ASP A 80 14.32 -0.13 11.46
C ASP A 80 15.37 0.81 10.82
N ARG A 81 14.95 1.89 10.14
CA ARG A 81 15.81 2.65 9.20
C ARG A 81 15.89 4.16 9.38
N ARG A 82 15.68 4.69 10.58
CA ARG A 82 15.71 6.16 10.85
C ARG A 82 14.82 6.97 9.90
N VAL A 83 13.77 6.36 9.37
CA VAL A 83 12.71 7.10 8.68
C VAL A 83 11.90 7.80 9.77
N GLU A 84 11.59 9.08 9.59
CA GLU A 84 10.70 9.80 10.49
C GLU A 84 9.24 9.42 10.18
N LEU A 85 8.89 8.18 10.51
CA LEU A 85 7.60 7.59 10.19
C LEU A 85 6.52 8.03 11.18
N ARG A 86 5.42 8.56 10.66
CA ARG A 86 4.12 8.60 11.32
C ARG A 86 3.21 7.65 10.57
N HIS A 87 2.58 6.72 11.27
CA HIS A 87 1.62 5.82 10.63
C HIS A 87 0.31 5.74 11.39
N HIS A 88 -0.78 5.54 10.65
CA HIS A 88 -2.12 5.34 11.18
C HIS A 88 -2.74 4.09 10.58
N LEU A 89 -3.44 3.31 11.40
CA LEU A 89 -4.33 2.24 10.98
C LEU A 89 -5.73 2.60 11.43
N PHE A 90 -6.57 3.09 10.52
CA PHE A 90 -7.94 3.47 10.86
C PHE A 90 -8.86 2.25 10.85
N PRO A 91 -9.76 2.08 11.84
CA PRO A 91 -10.67 0.93 11.89
C PRO A 91 -11.86 1.09 10.91
N THR A 92 -11.57 1.22 9.62
CA THR A 92 -12.53 1.51 8.54
C THR A 92 -12.25 0.65 7.30
N ASP A 93 -13.12 0.78 6.30
CA ASP A 93 -13.05 0.12 5.00
C ASP A 93 -11.91 0.65 4.11
N HIS A 94 -11.73 0.04 2.94
CA HIS A 94 -10.72 0.43 1.97
C HIS A 94 -10.80 1.91 1.57
N ALA A 95 -12.01 2.44 1.42
CA ALA A 95 -12.25 3.79 0.92
C ALA A 95 -12.23 4.88 2.00
N LEU A 96 -12.00 4.50 3.27
CA LEU A 96 -12.13 5.36 4.44
C LEU A 96 -13.49 6.07 4.49
N SER A 97 -14.55 5.36 4.13
CA SER A 97 -15.87 5.93 3.81
C SER A 97 -16.44 6.80 4.95
N ASP A 98 -16.30 6.33 6.19
CA ASP A 98 -16.74 7.02 7.42
C ASP A 98 -15.61 7.83 8.09
N HIS A 99 -14.38 7.79 7.56
CA HIS A 99 -13.20 8.44 8.14
C HIS A 99 -12.65 9.59 7.28
N ARG A 100 -13.32 10.00 6.19
CA ARG A 100 -12.81 11.04 5.26
C ARG A 100 -12.40 12.35 5.94
N VAL A 101 -13.17 12.81 6.92
CA VAL A 101 -12.83 14.03 7.70
C VAL A 101 -11.62 13.80 8.60
N ALA A 102 -11.52 12.62 9.23
CA ALA A 102 -10.37 12.25 10.05
C ALA A 102 -9.10 12.15 9.19
N LEU A 103 -9.19 11.50 8.01
CA LEU A 103 -8.12 11.43 7.01
C LEU A 103 -7.62 12.82 6.64
N ALA A 104 -8.52 13.74 6.26
CA ALA A 104 -8.15 15.10 5.88
C ALA A 104 -7.43 15.83 7.02
N ARG A 105 -7.90 15.71 8.26
CA ARG A 105 -7.26 16.31 9.44
C ARG A 105 -5.87 15.72 9.70
N THR A 106 -5.71 14.40 9.56
CA THR A 106 -4.42 13.73 9.73
C THR A 106 -3.40 14.21 8.70
N VAL A 107 -3.79 14.30 7.42
CA VAL A 107 -2.92 14.81 6.35
C VAL A 107 -2.54 16.27 6.60
N LEU A 108 -3.50 17.14 6.89
CA LEU A 108 -3.23 18.56 7.19
C LEU A 108 -2.33 18.71 8.43
N GLY A 109 -2.57 17.91 9.47
CA GLY A 109 -1.75 17.92 10.68
C GLY A 109 -0.32 17.45 10.44
N PHE A 110 -0.11 16.51 9.51
CA PHE A 110 1.22 16.13 9.06
C PHE A 110 1.90 17.23 8.28
N LEU A 111 1.22 17.78 7.25
CA LEU A 111 1.77 18.82 6.39
C LEU A 111 2.19 20.06 7.18
N ARG A 112 1.38 20.51 8.14
CA ARG A 112 1.71 21.64 9.04
C ARG A 112 2.97 21.41 9.88
N LYS A 113 3.39 20.17 10.11
CA LYS A 113 4.59 19.86 10.90
C LYS A 113 5.85 19.78 10.04
N VAL A 114 5.70 19.49 8.75
CA VAL A 114 6.84 19.18 7.86
C VAL A 114 7.08 20.25 6.81
N LEU A 115 6.08 21.10 6.54
CA LEU A 115 6.21 22.29 5.72
C LEU A 115 6.33 23.52 6.65
N PRO A 116 7.33 24.39 6.43
CA PRO A 116 7.48 25.65 7.15
C PRO A 116 6.34 26.63 6.86
#